data_AF-A0A2N2M6B9-F1
#
_entry.id   AF-A0A2N2M6B9-F1
#
_cell.length_a   1.000
_cell.length_b   1.000
_cell.length_c   1.000
_cell.angle_alpha   90.00
_cell.angle_beta   90.00
_cell.angle_gamma   90.00
#
_symmetry.space_group_name_H-M   'P 1'
#
loop_
_entity.id
_entity.type
_entity.pdbx_description
1 polymer ?
#
loop_
_entity_poly.entity_id
_entity_poly.type
_entity_poly.pdbx_seq_one_letter_code
_entity_poly.pdbx_strand_id
1 'polypeptide(L)'
;SGEKFTTPARHMNFVSPEEEAAGMKNIVGPIILLLVGIMVVVGLAQFAVMRKRNPNGVAPGTQRNYGYAGGSICKHCGRPTPRHVWGFNIAIGKFDRCENCGKWSVMQAASYEILRAAEISEQTTESNNPNFNEKTDEEKLRELIDKSKYD
;
A
#
# COMPACT_ATOMS: atom_id res chain seq x y z
N SER A 1 61.40 20.58 41.48
CA SER A 1 61.44 19.15 41.82
C SER A 1 60.33 18.47 41.03
N GLY A 2 60.62 17.44 40.22
CA GLY A 2 59.62 16.76 39.40
C GLY A 2 59.16 15.47 40.08
N GLU A 3 57.87 15.34 40.34
CA GLU A 3 57.27 14.15 40.95
C GLU A 3 56.86 13.16 39.86
N LYS A 4 57.26 11.90 40.01
CA LYS A 4 56.92 10.82 39.07
C LYS A 4 55.80 9.98 39.67
N PHE A 5 54.68 9.89 38.96
CA PHE A 5 53.59 8.97 39.31
C PHE A 5 53.72 7.68 38.51
N THR A 6 53.88 6.56 39.21
CA THR A 6 53.87 5.22 38.61
C THR A 6 52.43 4.72 38.55
N THR A 7 51.93 4.45 37.35
CA THR A 7 50.60 3.86 37.16
C THR A 7 50.68 2.34 37.39
N PRO A 8 49.70 1.73 38.08
CA PRO A 8 49.67 0.28 38.27
C PRO A 8 49.55 -0.43 36.92
N ALA A 9 50.27 -1.55 36.79
CA ALA A 9 50.24 -2.38 35.59
C ALA A 9 48.81 -2.88 35.32
N ARG A 10 48.31 -2.67 34.11
CA ARG A 10 47.02 -3.20 33.66
C ARG A 10 47.23 -4.42 32.79
N HIS A 11 46.54 -5.50 33.11
CA HIS A 11 46.42 -6.63 32.19
C HIS A 11 45.48 -6.25 31.05
N MET A 12 45.99 -6.34 29.82
CA MET A 12 45.18 -6.23 28.61
C MET A 12 44.98 -7.64 28.07
N ASN A 13 43.74 -8.10 28.07
CA ASN A 13 43.37 -9.34 27.39
C ASN A 13 43.05 -8.98 25.95
N PHE A 14 43.98 -9.28 25.05
CA PHE A 14 43.76 -9.15 23.62
C PHE A 14 42.97 -10.37 23.16
N VAL A 15 41.73 -10.12 22.75
CA VAL A 15 40.83 -11.16 22.23
C VAL A 15 41.16 -11.37 20.75
N SER A 16 41.16 -12.62 20.32
CA SER A 16 41.40 -12.93 18.91
C SER A 16 40.21 -12.50 18.04
N PRO A 17 40.41 -12.12 16.76
CA PRO A 17 39.32 -11.76 15.86
C PRO A 17 38.26 -12.86 15.72
N GLU A 18 38.66 -14.12 15.85
CA GLU A 18 37.76 -15.28 15.80
C GLU A 18 36.83 -15.34 17.02
N GLU A 19 37.35 -15.04 18.21
CA GLU A 19 36.58 -14.98 19.45
C GLU A 19 35.62 -13.78 19.47
N GLU A 20 36.05 -12.62 18.96
CA GLU A 20 35.20 -11.45 18.80
C GLU A 20 34.05 -11.72 17.82
N ALA A 21 34.37 -12.33 16.66
CA ALA A 21 33.37 -12.67 15.65
C ALA A 21 32.35 -13.69 16.16
N ALA A 22 32.81 -14.70 16.93
CA ALA A 22 31.93 -15.70 17.53
C ALA A 22 30.98 -15.07 18.56
N GLY A 23 31.50 -14.22 19.46
CA GLY A 23 30.69 -13.48 20.42
C GLY A 23 29.66 -12.57 19.75
N MET A 24 30.11 -11.79 18.76
CA MET A 24 29.25 -10.90 17.98
C MET A 24 28.14 -11.68 17.27
N LYS A 25 28.46 -12.80 16.61
CA LYS A 25 27.47 -13.62 15.90
C LYS A 25 26.41 -14.18 16.83
N ASN A 26 26.80 -14.65 18.01
CA ASN A 26 25.88 -15.27 18.96
C ASN A 26 24.93 -14.25 19.63
N ILE A 27 25.33 -12.99 19.73
CA ILE A 27 24.51 -11.92 20.31
C ILE A 27 23.70 -11.20 19.23
N VAL A 28 24.37 -10.72 18.18
CA VAL A 28 23.74 -9.90 17.13
C VAL A 28 22.92 -10.75 16.16
N GLY A 29 23.36 -11.98 15.88
CA GLY A 29 22.64 -12.91 14.99
C GLY A 29 21.18 -13.14 15.36
N PRO A 30 20.83 -13.55 16.59
CA PRO A 30 19.43 -13.76 16.98
C PRO A 30 18.62 -12.46 16.98
N ILE A 31 19.23 -11.31 17.29
CA ILE A 31 18.55 -10.01 17.24
C ILE A 31 18.17 -9.66 15.80
N ILE A 32 19.12 -9.78 14.85
CA ILE A 32 18.84 -9.55 13.43
C ILE A 32 17.78 -10.52 12.93
N LEU A 33 17.88 -11.80 13.29
CA LEU A 33 16.91 -12.82 12.90
C LEU A 33 15.50 -12.50 13.41
N LEU A 34 15.38 -12.08 14.67
CA LEU A 34 14.10 -11.64 15.24
C LEU A 34 13.54 -10.44 14.47
N LEU A 35 14.36 -9.41 14.22
CA LEU A 35 13.94 -8.20 13.51
C LEU A 35 13.47 -8.53 12.10
N VAL A 36 14.24 -9.31 11.34
CA VAL A 36 13.87 -9.77 10.00
C VAL A 36 12.59 -10.61 10.06
N GLY A 37 12.47 -11.49 11.05
CA GLY A 37 11.27 -12.30 11.27
C GLY A 37 10.02 -11.44 11.47
N ILE A 38 10.08 -10.42 12.34
CA ILE A 38 8.99 -9.48 12.57
C ILE A 38 8.65 -8.72 11.28
N MET A 39 9.65 -8.21 10.55
CA MET A 39 9.42 -7.50 9.29
C MET A 39 8.72 -8.38 8.25
N VAL A 40 9.10 -9.65 8.12
CA VAL A 40 8.46 -10.60 7.21
C VAL A 40 7.01 -10.85 7.62
N VAL A 41 6.74 -11.11 8.90
CA VAL A 41 5.38 -11.36 9.39
C VAL A 41 4.47 -10.15 9.16
N VAL A 42 4.93 -8.95 9.54
CA VAL A 42 4.19 -7.70 9.32
C VAL A 42 3.98 -7.44 7.84
N GLY A 43 5.02 -7.63 7.01
CA GLY A 43 4.92 -7.46 5.55
C GLY A 43 3.89 -8.39 4.91
N LEU A 44 3.88 -9.67 5.29
CA LEU A 44 2.89 -10.64 4.82
C LEU A 44 1.48 -10.30 5.30
N ALA A 45 1.31 -9.89 6.56
CA ALA A 45 0.03 -9.47 7.09
C ALA A 45 -0.52 -8.23 6.37
N GLN A 46 0.32 -7.20 6.16
CA GLN A 46 -0.03 -6.01 5.39
C GLN A 46 -0.42 -6.38 3.96
N PHE A 47 0.36 -7.24 3.29
CA PHE A 47 0.06 -7.69 1.94
C PHE A 47 -1.30 -8.42 1.85
N ALA A 48 -1.60 -9.30 2.81
CA ALA A 48 -2.87 -10.01 2.87
C ALA A 48 -4.07 -9.08 3.12
N VAL A 49 -3.94 -8.13 4.05
CA VAL A 49 -4.98 -7.13 4.35
C VAL A 49 -5.19 -6.20 3.15
N MET A 50 -4.11 -5.69 2.56
CA MET A 50 -4.17 -4.81 1.41
C MET A 50 -4.87 -5.48 0.24
N ARG A 51 -4.61 -6.75 -0.05
CA ARG A 51 -5.29 -7.52 -1.12
C ARG A 51 -6.82 -7.54 -0.95
N LYS A 52 -7.34 -7.59 0.27
CA LYS A 52 -8.80 -7.59 0.54
C LYS A 52 -9.43 -6.21 0.54
N ARG A 53 -8.64 -5.13 0.68
CA ARG A 53 -9.18 -3.82 1.11
C ARG A 53 -9.86 -2.97 0.04
N ASN A 54 -9.84 -3.29 -1.26
CA ASN A 54 -10.53 -2.43 -2.24
C ASN A 54 -10.92 -3.17 -3.54
N PRO A 55 -12.08 -3.85 -3.57
CA PRO A 55 -12.75 -4.11 -4.84
C PRO A 55 -13.36 -2.82 -5.43
N ASN A 56 -13.73 -1.85 -4.59
CA ASN A 56 -14.38 -0.59 -4.97
C ASN A 56 -13.63 0.62 -4.38
N GLY A 57 -12.34 0.80 -4.70
CA GLY A 57 -11.66 2.06 -4.37
C GLY A 57 -12.45 3.26 -4.91
N VAL A 58 -12.35 4.40 -4.20
CA VAL A 58 -13.01 5.72 -4.39
C VAL A 58 -14.12 5.71 -5.45
N ALA A 59 -15.37 5.97 -5.03
CA ALA A 59 -16.55 5.96 -5.90
C ALA A 59 -16.27 6.61 -7.27
N PRO A 60 -16.58 5.92 -8.39
CA PRO A 60 -16.24 6.43 -9.71
C PRO A 60 -16.79 7.84 -9.97
N GLY A 61 -15.97 8.67 -10.63
CA GLY A 61 -16.24 10.08 -10.86
C GLY A 61 -16.19 10.99 -9.63
N THR A 62 -15.81 10.49 -8.46
CA THR A 62 -15.42 11.38 -7.35
C THR A 62 -14.15 12.14 -7.75
N GLN A 63 -14.20 13.47 -7.62
CA GLN A 63 -13.04 14.34 -7.82
C GLN A 63 -11.95 14.00 -6.79
N ARG A 64 -10.77 13.57 -7.28
CA ARG A 64 -9.66 13.13 -6.41
C ARG A 64 -8.63 14.23 -6.22
N ASN A 65 -7.89 14.14 -5.11
CA ASN A 65 -6.65 14.87 -4.89
C ASN A 65 -5.47 13.93 -5.16
N TYR A 66 -4.61 14.32 -6.10
CA TYR A 66 -3.50 13.49 -6.57
C TYR A 66 -2.18 13.72 -5.81
N GLY A 67 -2.17 14.64 -4.83
CA GLY A 67 -1.01 14.94 -4.01
C GLY A 67 0.22 15.41 -4.82
N TYR A 68 1.38 15.44 -4.15
CA TYR A 68 2.62 15.94 -4.74
C TYR A 68 3.19 15.05 -5.84
N ALA A 69 3.00 13.74 -5.74
CA ALA A 69 3.45 12.80 -6.76
C ALA A 69 2.48 12.75 -7.95
N GLY A 70 1.36 13.48 -7.93
CA GLY A 70 0.40 13.54 -9.04
C GLY A 70 -0.31 12.21 -9.29
N GLY A 71 -1.08 12.16 -10.38
CA GLY A 71 -1.91 11.00 -10.72
C GLY A 71 -1.41 10.22 -11.92
N SER A 72 -2.00 9.05 -12.10
CA SER A 72 -1.83 8.20 -13.27
C SER A 72 -3.14 7.53 -13.66
N ILE A 73 -3.22 7.04 -14.89
CA ILE A 73 -4.28 6.13 -15.31
C ILE A 73 -3.77 4.70 -15.14
N CYS A 74 -4.47 3.89 -14.35
CA CYS A 74 -4.07 2.50 -14.13
C CYS A 74 -4.27 1.66 -15.40
N LYS A 75 -3.24 0.93 -15.86
CA LYS A 75 -3.33 0.06 -17.04
C LYS A 75 -4.23 -1.17 -16.84
N HIS A 76 -4.52 -1.54 -15.60
CA HIS A 76 -5.34 -2.73 -15.30
C HIS A 76 -6.83 -2.44 -15.20
N CYS A 77 -7.22 -1.29 -14.66
CA CYS A 77 -8.63 -0.94 -14.49
C CYS A 77 -9.07 0.30 -15.29
N GLY A 78 -8.15 1.03 -15.92
CA GLY A 78 -8.45 2.24 -16.70
C GLY A 78 -8.83 3.46 -15.86
N ARG A 79 -8.85 3.33 -14.52
CA ARG A 79 -9.31 4.37 -13.60
C ARG A 79 -8.16 5.29 -13.19
N PRO A 80 -8.39 6.62 -13.06
CA PRO A 80 -7.40 7.53 -12.51
C PRO A 80 -7.14 7.22 -11.02
N THR A 81 -5.86 7.20 -10.66
CA THR A 81 -5.38 6.81 -9.32
C THR A 81 -4.18 7.68 -8.93
N PRO A 82 -4.05 8.08 -7.65
CA PRO A 82 -2.89 8.82 -7.19
C PRO A 82 -1.63 7.95 -7.27
N ARG A 83 -0.49 8.60 -7.53
CA ARG A 83 0.83 7.98 -7.40
C ARG A 83 1.34 8.26 -6.00
N HIS A 84 1.81 7.24 -5.30
CA HIS A 84 2.34 7.41 -3.96
C HIS A 84 3.79 7.91 -3.99
N VAL A 85 4.14 8.70 -2.97
CA VAL A 85 5.52 9.19 -2.79
C VAL A 85 6.49 8.02 -2.62
N TRP A 86 6.09 6.97 -1.92
CA TRP A 86 6.86 5.75 -1.68
C TRP A 86 6.85 4.74 -2.85
N GLY A 87 6.14 5.02 -3.94
CA GLY A 87 6.20 4.17 -5.14
C GLY A 87 7.60 4.17 -5.76
N PHE A 88 8.09 2.99 -6.18
CA PHE A 88 9.45 2.82 -6.68
C PHE A 88 9.63 3.51 -8.04
N ASN A 89 10.60 4.41 -8.17
CA ASN A 89 10.91 5.04 -9.45
C ASN A 89 11.70 4.05 -10.32
N ILE A 90 11.15 3.66 -11.47
CA ILE A 90 11.75 2.66 -12.39
C ILE A 90 12.04 3.25 -13.77
N ALA A 91 12.44 4.52 -13.82
CA ALA A 91 12.69 5.33 -15.02
C ALA A 91 11.48 5.62 -15.93
N ILE A 92 10.70 4.61 -16.31
CA ILE A 92 9.52 4.74 -17.18
C ILE A 92 8.24 5.17 -16.44
N GLY A 93 8.33 5.39 -15.14
CA GLY A 93 7.22 5.72 -14.24
C GLY A 93 7.50 5.24 -12.82
N LYS A 94 6.45 5.25 -12.00
CA LYS A 94 6.49 4.69 -10.64
C LYS A 94 5.89 3.28 -10.65
N PHE A 95 6.60 2.28 -10.17
CA PHE A 95 6.02 0.97 -9.86
C PHE A 95 5.30 1.06 -8.53
N ASP A 96 3.98 1.04 -8.58
CA ASP A 96 3.13 1.35 -7.45
C ASP A 96 1.83 0.54 -7.51
N ARG A 97 1.14 0.47 -6.38
CA ARG A 97 -0.12 -0.25 -6.23
C ARG A 97 -1.30 0.68 -6.51
N CYS A 98 -2.19 0.28 -7.40
CA CYS A 98 -3.41 1.03 -7.69
C CYS A 98 -4.38 0.99 -6.49
N GLU A 99 -4.90 2.15 -6.10
CA GLU A 99 -5.88 2.25 -5.01
C GLU A 99 -7.27 1.73 -5.41
N ASN A 100 -7.57 1.73 -6.71
CA ASN A 100 -8.88 1.32 -7.24
C ASN A 100 -9.01 -0.20 -7.34
N CYS A 101 -8.06 -0.86 -8.03
CA CYS A 101 -8.12 -2.32 -8.27
C CYS A 101 -7.12 -3.14 -7.44
N GLY A 102 -6.25 -2.48 -6.66
CA GLY A 102 -5.29 -3.14 -5.78
C GLY A 102 -4.11 -3.83 -6.47
N LYS A 103 -4.05 -3.82 -7.82
CA LYS A 103 -2.96 -4.42 -8.61
C LYS A 103 -1.76 -3.49 -8.68
N TRP A 104 -0.57 -4.09 -8.74
CA TRP A 104 0.67 -3.36 -8.99
C TRP A 104 0.85 -3.09 -10.49
N SER A 105 1.27 -1.87 -10.83
CA SER A 105 1.51 -1.46 -12.21
C SER A 105 2.57 -0.38 -12.28
N VAL A 106 3.17 -0.24 -13.46
CA VAL A 106 3.90 0.97 -13.83
C VAL A 106 2.89 2.10 -14.04
N MET A 107 2.98 3.12 -13.18
CA MET A 107 2.16 4.32 -13.16
C MET A 107 2.92 5.48 -13.80
N GLN A 108 2.48 5.88 -14.99
CA GLN A 108 3.00 7.04 -15.70
C GLN A 108 2.28 8.30 -15.25
N ALA A 109 3.02 9.42 -15.16
CA ALA A 109 2.42 10.69 -14.80
C ALA A 109 1.40 11.09 -15.88
N ALA A 110 0.19 11.42 -15.45
CA ALA A 110 -0.81 12.05 -16.30
C ALA A 110 -0.94 13.53 -15.92
N SER A 111 -1.20 14.39 -16.89
CA SER A 111 -1.54 15.79 -16.62
C SER A 111 -2.86 15.88 -15.86
N TYR A 112 -3.04 16.97 -15.12
CA TYR A 112 -4.25 17.17 -14.33
C TYR A 112 -5.52 17.20 -15.19
N GLU A 113 -5.46 17.80 -16.38
CA GLU A 113 -6.57 17.83 -17.35
C GLU A 113 -7.02 16.41 -17.76
N ILE A 114 -6.06 15.53 -18.04
CA ILE A 114 -6.34 14.13 -18.41
C ILE A 114 -7.00 13.40 -17.23
N LEU A 115 -6.52 13.64 -16.01
CA LEU A 115 -7.07 13.03 -14.81
C LEU A 115 -8.51 13.50 -14.53
N ARG A 116 -8.80 14.79 -14.74
CA ARG A 116 -10.15 15.35 -14.61
C ARG A 116 -11.10 14.81 -15.68
N ALA A 117 -10.66 14.75 -16.94
CA ALA A 117 -11.44 14.13 -18.01
C ALA A 117 -11.75 12.66 -17.72
N ALA A 118 -10.76 11.91 -17.20
CA ALA A 118 -10.94 10.51 -16.83
C ALA A 118 -11.95 10.34 -15.67
N GLU A 119 -11.90 11.19 -14.65
CA GLU A 119 -12.90 11.20 -13.57
C GLU A 119 -14.32 11.42 -14.10
N ILE A 120 -14.52 12.41 -14.98
CA ILE A 120 -15.84 12.67 -15.57
C ILE A 120 -16.31 11.47 -16.40
N SER A 121 -15.41 10.82 -17.14
CA SER A 121 -15.73 9.62 -17.92
C SER A 121 -16.10 8.40 -17.07
N GLU A 122 -15.57 8.31 -15.84
CA GLU A 122 -15.99 7.26 -14.89
C GLU A 122 -17.46 7.43 -14.50
N GLN A 123 -17.88 8.68 -14.24
CA GLN A 123 -19.24 9.04 -13.84
C GLN A 123 -20.27 8.67 -14.91
N THR A 124 -19.96 8.95 -16.18
CA THR A 124 -20.84 8.63 -17.32
C THR A 124 -20.90 7.12 -17.59
N THR A 125 -19.82 6.38 -17.32
CA THR A 125 -19.80 4.93 -17.49
C THR A 125 -20.60 4.22 -16.41
N GLU A 126 -20.55 4.68 -15.16
CA GLU A 126 -21.32 4.09 -14.07
C GLU A 126 -22.82 4.42 -14.15
N SER A 127 -23.16 5.62 -14.65
CA SER A 127 -24.55 6.02 -14.94
C SER A 127 -25.18 5.20 -16.08
N ASN A 128 -24.36 4.63 -16.96
CA ASN A 128 -24.77 3.77 -18.08
C ASN A 128 -24.66 2.28 -17.77
N ASN A 129 -24.25 1.88 -16.56
CA ASN A 129 -24.34 0.50 -16.14
C ASN A 129 -25.72 0.31 -15.49
N PRO A 130 -26.73 -0.22 -16.21
CA PRO A 130 -28.04 -0.43 -15.61
C PRO A 130 -27.83 -1.31 -14.40
N ASN A 131 -28.25 -0.82 -13.25
CA ASN A 131 -28.23 -1.58 -12.02
C ASN A 131 -29.16 -2.79 -12.23
N PHE A 132 -28.63 -3.92 -12.68
CA PHE A 132 -29.39 -5.15 -12.95
C PHE A 132 -30.10 -5.70 -11.70
N ASN A 133 -29.89 -5.07 -10.54
CA ASN A 133 -30.48 -5.43 -9.26
C ASN A 133 -31.47 -4.38 -8.73
N GLU A 134 -31.74 -3.31 -9.48
CA GLU A 134 -32.86 -2.44 -9.18
C GLU A 134 -34.12 -3.12 -9.69
N LYS A 135 -34.79 -3.86 -8.78
CA LYS A 135 -36.11 -4.45 -9.02
C LYS A 135 -36.97 -3.42 -9.74
N THR A 136 -37.49 -3.81 -10.89
CA THR A 136 -38.39 -2.94 -11.67
C THR A 136 -39.55 -2.47 -10.78
N ASP A 137 -40.10 -1.29 -11.05
CA ASP A 137 -41.17 -0.74 -10.21
C ASP A 137 -42.38 -1.70 -10.13
N GLU A 138 -42.60 -2.49 -11.18
CA GLU A 138 -43.53 -3.62 -11.25
C GLU A 138 -43.25 -4.72 -10.22
N GLU A 139 -41.99 -5.13 -10.02
CA GLU A 139 -41.61 -6.12 -9.02
C GLU A 139 -41.76 -5.58 -7.59
N LYS A 140 -41.44 -4.30 -7.37
CA LYS A 140 -41.67 -3.63 -6.07
C LYS A 140 -43.17 -3.55 -5.75
N LEU A 141 -44.00 -3.23 -6.74
CA LEU A 141 -45.47 -3.21 -6.61
C LEU A 141 -46.03 -4.59 -6.26
N ARG A 142 -45.54 -5.67 -6.92
CA ARG A 142 -45.97 -7.05 -6.61
C ARG A 142 -45.59 -7.48 -5.20
N GLU A 143 -44.39 -7.14 -4.75
CA GLU A 143 -43.91 -7.49 -3.41
C GLU A 143 -44.71 -6.75 -2.31
N LEU A 144 -45.14 -5.50 -2.57
CA LEU A 144 -46.03 -4.75 -1.68
C LEU A 144 -47.44 -5.36 -1.62
N ILE A 145 -47.98 -5.81 -2.75
CA ILE A 145 -49.28 -6.48 -2.81
C ILE A 145 -49.23 -7.82 -2.06
N ASP A 146 -48.19 -8.62 -2.27
CA ASP A 146 -48.01 -9.89 -1.55
C ASP A 146 -47.86 -9.69 -0.04
N LYS A 147 -47.15 -8.64 0.38
CA LYS A 147 -47.02 -8.32 1.81
C LYS A 147 -48.36 -7.93 2.44
N SER A 148 -49.23 -7.22 1.71
CA SER A 148 -50.57 -6.85 2.18
C SER A 148 -51.56 -8.02 2.29
N LYS A 149 -51.23 -9.20 1.72
CA LYS A 149 -52.08 -10.39 1.76
C LYS A 149 -51.95 -11.19 3.06
N TYR A 150 -50.89 -10.95 3.83
CA TYR A 150 -50.58 -11.66 5.07
C TYR A 150 -50.70 -10.77 6.33
N ASP A 151 -51.06 -9.49 6.15
CA ASP A 151 -51.58 -8.59 7.19
C ASP A 151 -53.13 -8.63 7.17
#